data_AF-A0A519CIT0-F1
#
_entry.id   AF-A0A519CIT0-F1
#
_cell.length_a   1.000
_cell.length_b   1.000
_cell.length_c   1.000
_cell.angle_alpha   90.00
_cell.angle_beta   90.00
_cell.angle_gamma   90.00
#
_symmetry.space_group_name_H-M   'P 1'
#
loop_
_entity.id
_entity.type
_entity.pdbx_description
1 polymer ?
#
loop_
_entity_poly.entity_id
_entity_poly.type
_entity_poly.pdbx_seq_one_letter_code
_entity_poly.pdbx_strand_id
1 'polypeptide(L)'
;MERMQILIDNAIINARTDPKLSQQQASIARRISTKYKIRMPYHLRMVFCKKCKSFIAPGINSRIRLGGASVKSIRISCNLCGHTYRKIIS
;
A
#
# COMPACT_ATOMS: atom_id res chain seq x y z
N MET A 1 7.39 16.20 -0.72
CA MET A 1 6.42 15.17 -0.27
C MET A 1 5.28 15.02 -1.27
N GLU A 2 4.75 16.13 -1.78
CA GLU A 2 3.66 16.22 -2.77
C GLU A 2 3.82 15.28 -3.97
N ARG A 3 5.02 15.23 -4.58
CA ARG A 3 5.28 14.36 -5.74
C ARG A 3 5.00 12.87 -5.47
N MET A 4 5.28 12.38 -4.26
CA MET A 4 5.03 10.97 -3.90
C MET A 4 3.55 10.70 -3.68
N GLN A 5 2.79 11.68 -3.18
CA GLN A 5 1.34 11.56 -3.00
C GLN A 5 0.66 11.47 -4.36
N ILE A 6 0.93 12.42 -5.26
CA ILE A 6 0.36 12.44 -6.62
C ILE A 6 0.62 11.12 -7.36
N LEU A 7 1.84 10.58 -7.28
CA LEU A 7 2.17 9.30 -7.91
C LEU A 7 1.38 8.12 -7.35
N ILE A 8 1.12 8.12 -6.05
CA ILE A 8 0.36 7.04 -5.39
C ILE A 8 -1.13 7.21 -5.65
N ASP A 9 -1.65 8.42 -5.66
CA ASP A 9 -3.06 8.69 -5.95
C ASP A 9 -3.40 8.28 -7.38
N ASN A 10 -2.53 8.63 -8.34
CA ASN A 10 -2.61 8.13 -9.71
C ASN A 10 -2.52 6.61 -9.78
N ALA A 11 -1.65 5.99 -8.97
CA ALA A 11 -1.54 4.52 -8.93
C ALA A 11 -2.82 3.88 -8.37
N ILE A 12 -3.51 4.51 -7.42
CA ILE A 12 -4.78 4.03 -6.87
C ILE A 12 -5.88 4.12 -7.92
N ILE A 13 -5.98 5.25 -8.63
CA ILE A 13 -6.97 5.46 -9.70
C ILE A 13 -6.78 4.42 -10.82
N ASN A 14 -5.53 4.24 -11.25
CA ASN A 14 -5.20 3.32 -12.33
C ASN A 14 -5.17 1.85 -11.90
N ALA A 15 -5.32 1.53 -10.61
CA ALA A 15 -5.21 0.16 -10.12
C ALA A 15 -6.28 -0.79 -10.70
N ARG A 16 -7.45 -0.25 -11.08
CA ARG A 16 -8.53 -1.03 -11.70
C ARG A 16 -8.37 -1.18 -13.21
N THR A 17 -7.88 -0.14 -13.88
CA THR A 17 -7.78 -0.07 -15.34
C THR A 17 -6.48 -0.68 -15.85
N ASP A 18 -5.36 -0.37 -15.19
CA ASP A 18 -4.03 -0.89 -15.54
C ASP A 18 -3.20 -1.23 -14.29
N PRO A 19 -3.20 -2.52 -13.86
CA PRO A 19 -2.43 -2.96 -12.71
C PRO A 19 -0.91 -2.88 -12.93
N LYS A 20 -0.44 -2.89 -14.19
CA LYS A 20 1.00 -2.81 -14.50
C LYS A 20 1.49 -1.37 -14.35
N LEU A 21 0.74 -0.41 -14.90
CA LEU A 21 1.04 1.02 -14.77
C LEU A 21 1.02 1.48 -13.31
N SER A 22 -0.01 1.10 -12.57
CA SER A 22 -0.12 1.45 -11.13
C SER A 22 1.07 0.92 -10.33
N GLN A 23 1.51 -0.30 -10.61
CA GLN A 23 2.68 -0.89 -9.96
C GLN A 23 3.98 -0.14 -10.28
N GLN A 24 4.14 0.36 -11.51
CA GLN A 24 5.28 1.19 -11.92
C GLN A 24 5.26 2.56 -11.23
N GLN A 25 4.12 3.25 -11.24
CA GLN A 25 3.94 4.56 -10.58
C GLN A 25 4.27 4.48 -9.08
N ALA A 26 3.76 3.46 -8.39
CA ALA A 26 4.06 3.22 -6.99
C ALA A 26 5.53 2.87 -6.73
N SER A 27 6.18 2.14 -7.66
CA SER A 27 7.62 1.86 -7.59
C SER A 27 8.45 3.15 -7.68
N ILE A 28 8.08 4.09 -8.55
CA ILE A 28 8.72 5.40 -8.66
C ILE A 28 8.58 6.18 -7.36
N ALA A 29 7.38 6.23 -6.77
CA ALA A 29 7.16 6.89 -5.48
C ALA A 29 8.07 6.31 -4.37
N ARG A 30 8.24 4.99 -4.34
CA ARG A 30 9.13 4.32 -3.39
C ARG A 30 10.60 4.62 -3.66
N ARG A 31 11.04 4.66 -4.93
CA ARG A 31 12.41 5.03 -5.32
C ARG A 31 12.75 6.46 -4.88
N ILE A 32 11.79 7.38 -5.02
CA ILE A 32 11.95 8.77 -4.53
C ILE A 32 12.17 8.76 -3.01
N SER A 33 11.32 8.07 -2.25
CA SER A 33 11.48 7.96 -0.80
C SER A 33 12.87 7.42 -0.40
N THR A 34 13.35 6.36 -1.06
CA THR A 34 14.68 5.80 -0.75
C THR A 34 15.82 6.71 -1.19
N LYS A 35 15.72 7.33 -2.36
CA LYS A 35 16.76 8.22 -2.91
C LYS A 35 17.00 9.43 -2.01
N TYR A 36 15.92 10.06 -1.55
CA TYR A 36 15.99 11.22 -0.67
C TYR A 36 15.98 10.85 0.82
N LYS A 37 15.98 9.56 1.16
CA LYS A 37 15.89 9.04 2.54
C LYS A 37 14.71 9.62 3.34
N ILE A 38 13.63 9.98 2.66
CA ILE A 38 12.43 10.57 3.26
C ILE A 38 11.52 9.46 3.75
N ARG A 39 11.13 9.51 5.02
CA ARG A 39 10.15 8.59 5.61
C ARG A 39 8.77 8.85 5.00
N MET A 40 8.25 7.90 4.21
CA MET A 40 6.90 8.02 3.64
C MET A 40 5.85 8.16 4.75
N PRO A 41 4.89 9.08 4.63
CA PRO A 41 3.81 9.22 5.59
C PRO A 41 2.96 7.95 5.67
N TYR A 42 2.26 7.78 6.79
CA TYR A 42 1.61 6.52 7.15
C TYR A 42 0.59 6.02 6.11
N HIS A 43 -0.20 6.93 5.53
CA HIS A 43 -1.20 6.61 4.50
C HIS A 43 -0.55 6.04 3.23
N LEU A 44 0.51 6.68 2.72
CA LEU A 44 1.24 6.17 1.54
C LEU A 44 1.99 4.86 1.82
N ARG A 45 2.41 4.61 3.06
CA ARG A 45 3.09 3.37 3.42
C ARG A 45 2.14 2.18 3.58
N MET A 46 0.84 2.44 3.67
CA MET A 46 -0.19 1.41 3.86
C MET A 46 -0.51 0.66 2.57
N VAL A 47 -0.36 1.33 1.41
CA VAL A 47 -0.61 0.75 0.08
C VAL A 47 0.54 -0.13 -0.44
N PHE A 48 1.52 -0.46 0.40
CA PHE A 48 2.60 -1.38 0.05
C PHE A 48 2.60 -2.60 0.95
N CYS A 49 2.84 -3.76 0.33
CA CYS A 49 3.06 -5.00 1.07
C CYS A 49 4.27 -4.89 1.99
N LYS A 50 4.18 -5.43 3.21
CA LYS A 50 5.35 -5.51 4.10
C LYS A 50 6.35 -6.59 3.70
N LYS A 51 5.91 -7.65 3.00
CA LYS A 51 6.75 -8.74 2.51
C LYS A 51 7.30 -8.46 1.11
N CYS A 52 6.50 -8.63 0.06
CA CYS A 52 6.94 -8.48 -1.35
C CYS A 52 7.20 -7.03 -1.78
N LYS A 53 6.77 -6.05 -0.98
CA LYS A 53 6.86 -4.60 -1.28
C LYS A 53 6.16 -4.14 -2.57
N SER A 54 5.35 -4.99 -3.18
CA SER A 54 4.46 -4.63 -4.28
C SER A 54 3.42 -3.61 -3.82
N PHE A 55 2.89 -2.90 -4.80
CA PHE A 55 1.78 -1.99 -4.61
C PHE A 55 0.50 -2.81 -4.46
N ILE A 56 -0.24 -2.45 -3.43
CA ILE A 56 -1.45 -3.11 -3.04
C ILE A 56 -2.52 -2.03 -2.93
N ALA A 57 -3.36 -1.94 -3.95
CA ALA A 57 -4.55 -1.13 -3.88
C ALA A 57 -5.59 -1.76 -2.93
N PRO A 58 -6.18 -0.98 -2.01
CA PRO A 58 -7.31 -1.41 -1.19
C PRO A 58 -8.45 -1.95 -2.06
N GLY A 59 -8.95 -3.14 -1.74
CA GLY A 59 -10.13 -3.72 -2.41
C GLY A 59 -9.90 -4.34 -3.79
N ILE A 60 -8.69 -4.25 -4.35
CA ILE A 60 -8.33 -4.88 -5.64
C ILE A 60 -7.32 -6.00 -5.36
N ASN A 61 -6.09 -5.62 -5.01
CA ASN A 61 -4.97 -6.55 -4.76
C ASN A 61 -4.73 -6.80 -3.25
N SER A 62 -5.54 -6.19 -2.39
CA SER A 62 -5.61 -6.53 -0.97
C SER A 62 -7.01 -6.90 -0.51
N ARG A 63 -7.02 -7.78 0.48
CA ARG A 63 -8.16 -8.01 1.33
C ARG A 63 -7.94 -7.34 2.68
N ILE A 64 -8.78 -6.37 3.01
CA ILE A 64 -8.76 -5.65 4.28
C ILE A 64 -9.95 -6.14 5.11
N ARG A 65 -9.68 -6.63 6.32
CA ARG A 65 -10.71 -7.07 7.27
C ARG A 65 -10.52 -6.37 8.61
N LEU A 66 -11.63 -6.01 9.24
CA LEU A 66 -11.64 -5.61 10.64
C LEU A 66 -11.68 -6.89 11.49
N GLY A 67 -10.69 -7.04 12.38
CA GLY A 67 -10.64 -8.11 13.37
C GLY A 67 -11.43 -7.69 14.61
N GLY A 68 -12.33 -8.58 15.05
CA GLY A 68 -13.21 -8.36 16.21
C GLY A 68 -12.71 -8.97 17.52
N ALA A 69 -11.40 -9.19 17.69
CA ALA A 69 -10.84 -9.62 18.97
C ALA A 69 -10.81 -8.46 19.99
N SER A 70 -10.38 -8.71 21.23
CA SER A 70 -10.34 -7.72 22.32
C SER A 70 -9.62 -6.41 21.97
N VAL A 71 -8.74 -6.43 20.97
CA VAL A 71 -8.09 -5.26 20.39
C VAL A 71 -8.58 -5.06 18.95
N LYS A 72 -9.20 -3.91 18.67
CA LYS A 72 -9.59 -3.52 17.31
C LYS A 72 -8.35 -3.52 16.42
N SER A 73 -8.38 -4.33 15.37
CA SER A 73 -7.25 -4.45 14.45
C SER A 73 -7.68 -4.56 13.00
N ILE A 74 -6.88 -4.01 12.10
CA ILE A 74 -7.02 -4.16 10.66
C ILE A 74 -6.09 -5.27 10.22
N ARG A 75 -6.65 -6.33 9.65
CA ARG A 75 -5.91 -7.39 8.98
C ARG A 75 -5.85 -7.08 7.49
N ILE A 76 -4.65 -6.87 6.96
CA ILE A 76 -4.41 -6.59 5.54
C ILE A 76 -3.70 -7.82 4.95
N SER A 77 -4.37 -8.48 4.00
CA SER A 77 -3.85 -9.65 3.29
C SER A 77 -3.48 -9.24 1.87
N CYS A 78 -2.27 -9.57 1.44
CA CYS A 78 -1.80 -9.34 0.09
C CYS A 78 -2.23 -10.51 -0.81
N ASN A 79 -2.99 -10.23 -1.88
CA ASN A 79 -3.43 -11.27 -2.81
C ASN A 79 -2.30 -11.71 -3.78
N LEU A 80 -1.19 -10.96 -3.84
CA LEU A 80 -0.05 -11.29 -4.71
C LEU A 80 0.92 -12.30 -4.08
N CYS A 81 1.14 -12.23 -2.77
CA CYS A 81 2.11 -13.09 -2.06
C CYS A 81 1.53 -13.88 -0.88
N GLY A 82 0.23 -13.75 -0.62
CA GLY A 82 -0.47 -14.39 0.50
C GLY A 82 -0.13 -13.86 1.89
N HIS A 83 0.84 -12.93 2.01
CA HIS A 83 1.25 -12.42 3.30
C HIS A 83 0.17 -11.55 3.94
N THR A 84 -0.10 -11.81 5.21
CA THR A 84 -1.10 -11.11 5.99
C THR A 84 -0.43 -10.43 7.18
N TYR A 85 -0.68 -9.13 7.35
CA TYR A 85 -0.18 -8.36 8.49
C TYR A 85 -1.34 -7.69 9.24
N ARG A 86 -1.12 -7.48 10.54
CA ARG A 86 -2.07 -6.83 11.45
C ARG A 86 -1.63 -5.42 11.77
N LYS A 87 -2.58 -4.50 11.84
CA LYS A 87 -2.40 -3.14 12.36
C LYS A 87 -3.39 -2.94 13.50
N ILE A 88 -2.91 -2.49 14.65
CA ILE A 88 -3.76 -2.21 15.80
C ILE A 88 -4.36 -0.82 15.61
N ILE A 89 -5.68 -0.70 15.81
CA ILE A 89 -6.38 0.57 15.96
C ILE A 89 -6.66 0.66 17.46
N SER A 90 -5.84 1.44 18.18
CA SER A 90 -6.15 1.80 19.56
C SER A 90 -6.97 3.08 19.59
#